data_AF-A0A353NCR8-F1
#
_entry.id   AF-A0A353NCR8-F1
#
_cell.length_a   1.000
_cell.length_b   1.000
_cell.length_c   1.000
_cell.angle_alpha   90.00
_cell.angle_beta   90.00
_cell.angle_gamma   90.00
#
_symmetry.space_group_name_H-M   'P 1'
#
loop_
_entity.id
_entity.type
_entity.pdbx_description
1 polymer ?
#
loop_
_entity_poly.entity_id
_entity_poly.type
_entity_poly.pdbx_seq_one_letter_code
_entity_poly.pdbx_strand_id
1 'polypeptide(L)'
;MRFYMGTKLIIGVVLIFLAGIAIAVCYLATRNPRQPKWASDSVIGTVILPLAVGALFMGPMFAGQALFNRESLSYSDIMVALSVFVAGMIILLLMRIPKRVASYDALRSAAEMQ
;
A
#
# COMPACT_ATOMS: atom_id res chain seq x y z
N MET A 1 22.06 20.46 -8.27
CA MET A 1 21.66 19.64 -7.11
C MET A 1 20.18 19.76 -6.69
N ARG A 2 19.32 20.54 -7.36
CA ARG A 2 17.89 20.71 -6.97
C ARG A 2 16.98 19.49 -7.24
N PHE A 3 17.24 18.70 -8.28
CA PHE A 3 16.40 17.56 -8.67
C PHE A 3 16.40 16.38 -7.68
N TYR A 4 17.42 16.27 -6.83
CA TYR A 4 17.57 15.13 -5.93
C TYR A 4 16.57 15.12 -4.76
N MET A 5 16.07 16.28 -4.35
CA MET A 5 15.21 16.38 -3.14
C MET A 5 13.74 16.07 -3.43
N GLY A 6 13.18 16.60 -4.53
CA GLY A 6 11.83 16.25 -4.99
C GLY A 6 11.69 14.76 -5.27
N THR A 7 12.71 14.18 -5.91
CA THR A 7 12.77 12.74 -6.18
C THR A 7 12.75 11.90 -4.90
N LYS A 8 13.45 12.32 -3.84
CA LYS A 8 13.43 11.63 -2.53
C LYS A 8 12.06 11.68 -1.85
N LEU A 9 11.35 12.80 -1.94
CA LEU A 9 9.99 12.93 -1.40
C LEU A 9 9.05 11.96 -2.11
N ILE A 10 9.08 11.92 -3.46
CA ILE A 10 8.24 11.04 -4.27
C ILE A 10 8.57 9.58 -3.98
N ILE A 11 9.86 9.19 -3.97
CA ILE A 11 10.29 7.83 -3.63
C ILE A 11 9.83 7.44 -2.23
N GLY A 12 9.98 8.34 -1.25
CA GLY A 12 9.56 8.10 0.13
C GLY A 12 8.06 7.78 0.24
N VAL A 13 7.23 8.58 -0.43
CA VAL A 13 5.77 8.40 -0.44
C VAL A 13 5.36 7.11 -1.17
N VAL A 14 6.00 6.81 -2.30
CA VAL A 14 5.76 5.56 -3.05
C VAL A 14 6.11 4.33 -2.19
N LEU A 15 7.24 4.35 -1.47
CA LEU A 15 7.65 3.25 -0.61
C LEU A 15 6.67 3.03 0.55
N ILE A 16 6.24 4.10 1.23
CA ILE A 16 5.22 4.01 2.28
C ILE A 16 3.95 3.37 1.73
N PHE A 17 3.54 3.80 0.53
CA PHE A 17 2.32 3.30 -0.09
C PHE A 17 2.42 1.82 -0.50
N LEU A 18 3.51 1.43 -1.16
CA LEU A 18 3.77 0.04 -1.53
C LEU A 18 3.82 -0.88 -0.30
N ALA A 19 4.42 -0.42 0.81
CA ALA A 19 4.40 -1.15 2.07
C ALA A 19 2.97 -1.35 2.59
N GLY A 20 2.14 -0.30 2.54
CA GLY A 20 0.73 -0.36 2.92
C GLY A 20 -0.08 -1.36 2.09
N ILE A 21 0.10 -1.36 0.76
CA ILE A 21 -0.54 -2.36 -0.12
C ILE A 21 -0.04 -3.76 0.25
N ALA A 22 1.27 -3.97 0.35
CA ALA A 22 1.86 -5.28 0.63
C ALA A 22 1.31 -5.87 1.94
N ILE A 23 1.22 -5.06 3.00
CA ILE A 23 0.63 -5.46 4.28
C ILE A 23 -0.87 -5.78 4.14
N ALA A 24 -1.63 -4.92 3.44
CA ALA A 24 -3.05 -5.15 3.22
C ALA A 24 -3.31 -6.45 2.44
N VAL A 25 -2.48 -6.73 1.43
CA VAL A 25 -2.51 -7.94 0.62
C VAL A 25 -2.13 -9.17 1.45
N CYS A 26 -1.07 -9.11 2.26
CA CYS A 26 -0.70 -10.20 3.18
C CYS A 26 -1.83 -10.49 4.17
N TYR A 27 -2.42 -9.46 4.76
CA TYR A 27 -3.55 -9.61 5.68
C TYR A 27 -4.80 -10.18 5.01
N LEU A 28 -5.04 -9.83 3.74
CA LEU A 28 -6.11 -10.40 2.92
C LEU A 28 -5.87 -11.88 2.63
N ALA A 29 -4.65 -12.24 2.26
CA ALA A 29 -4.28 -13.60 1.91
C ALA A 29 -4.33 -14.55 3.12
N THR A 30 -3.84 -14.13 4.28
CA THR A 30 -3.82 -14.97 5.50
C THR A 30 -5.21 -15.20 6.10
N ARG A 31 -6.18 -14.32 5.83
CA ARG A 31 -7.57 -14.46 6.31
C ARG A 31 -8.50 -15.26 5.42
N ASN A 32 -8.11 -15.56 4.17
CA ASN A 32 -8.98 -16.30 3.25
C ASN A 32 -8.72 -17.81 3.35
N PRO A 33 -9.74 -18.65 3.60
CA PRO A 33 -9.57 -20.10 3.71
C PRO A 33 -9.15 -20.77 2.39
N ARG A 34 -9.32 -20.07 1.26
CA ARG A 34 -8.73 -20.42 -0.04
C ARG A 34 -7.55 -19.50 -0.30
N GLN A 35 -6.38 -19.83 0.27
CA GLN A 35 -5.15 -19.10 0.00
C GLN A 35 -4.84 -19.17 -1.51
N PRO A 36 -4.61 -18.03 -2.19
CA PRO A 36 -4.22 -18.06 -3.58
C PRO A 36 -2.80 -18.61 -3.72
N LYS A 37 -2.52 -19.34 -4.80
CA LYS A 37 -1.22 -20.05 -5.01
C LYS A 37 0.03 -19.17 -4.93
N TRP A 38 -0.12 -17.86 -5.21
CA TRP A 38 0.96 -16.88 -5.14
C TRP A 38 1.24 -16.37 -3.70
N ALA A 39 0.32 -16.61 -2.77
CA ALA A 39 0.40 -16.14 -1.39
C ALA A 39 0.69 -17.30 -0.44
N SER A 40 1.62 -18.19 -0.82
CA SER A 40 2.10 -19.22 0.09
C SER A 40 2.85 -18.58 1.26
N ASP A 41 2.77 -19.20 2.43
CA ASP A 41 3.40 -18.67 3.65
C ASP A 41 4.90 -18.42 3.48
N SER A 42 5.57 -19.23 2.65
CA SER A 42 6.98 -19.04 2.29
C SER A 42 7.20 -17.73 1.53
N VAL A 43 6.42 -17.43 0.50
CA VAL A 43 6.56 -16.19 -0.30
C VAL A 43 6.21 -14.96 0.53
N ILE A 44 5.15 -15.04 1.33
CA ILE A 44 4.74 -13.96 2.24
C ILE A 44 5.85 -13.67 3.25
N GLY A 45 6.34 -14.70 3.94
CA GLY A 45 7.31 -14.56 5.02
C GLY A 45 8.72 -14.19 4.57
N THR A 46 9.14 -14.67 3.39
CA THR A 46 10.53 -14.48 2.93
C THR A 46 10.72 -13.30 1.97
N VAL A 47 9.69 -12.93 1.21
CA VAL A 47 9.80 -11.88 0.18
C VAL A 47 8.93 -10.68 0.53
N ILE A 48 7.63 -10.88 0.72
CA ILE A 48 6.70 -9.76 0.84
C ILE A 48 6.88 -9.01 2.17
N LEU A 49 7.00 -9.74 3.28
CA LEU A 49 7.13 -9.14 4.60
C LEU A 49 8.44 -8.34 4.76
N PRO A 50 9.63 -8.85 4.40
CA PRO A 50 10.86 -8.08 4.48
C PRO A 50 10.86 -6.84 3.57
N LEU A 51 10.29 -6.93 2.36
CA LEU A 51 10.13 -5.79 1.47
C LEU A 51 9.20 -4.72 2.04
N ALA A 52 8.07 -5.13 2.62
CA ALA A 52 7.13 -4.21 3.26
C ALA A 52 7.75 -3.50 4.46
N VAL A 53 8.49 -4.23 5.31
CA VAL A 53 9.21 -3.65 6.45
C VAL A 53 10.30 -2.70 5.98
N GLY A 54 11.12 -3.09 5.00
CA GLY A 54 12.15 -2.22 4.44
C GLY A 54 11.58 -0.93 3.85
N ALA A 55 10.48 -1.02 3.11
CA ALA A 55 9.77 0.13 2.56
C ALA A 55 9.13 1.03 3.64
N LEU A 56 8.66 0.45 4.76
CA LEU A 56 8.16 1.18 5.93
C LEU A 56 9.25 1.94 6.69
N PHE A 57 10.49 1.49 6.67
CA PHE A 57 11.62 2.20 7.29
C PHE A 57 12.21 3.25 6.33
N MET A 58 12.47 2.88 5.08
CA MET A 58 13.10 3.77 4.10
C MET A 58 12.16 4.89 3.62
N GLY A 59 10.87 4.61 3.52
CA GLY A 59 9.87 5.55 3.04
C GLY A 59 9.77 6.82 3.90
N PRO A 60 9.48 6.71 5.22
CA PRO A 60 9.47 7.85 6.14
C PRO A 60 10.82 8.53 6.28
N MET A 61 11.92 7.78 6.17
CA MET A 61 13.28 8.35 6.21
C MET A 61 13.52 9.29 5.02
N PHE A 62 13.16 8.88 3.80
CA PHE A 62 13.31 9.73 2.61
C PHE A 62 12.31 10.88 2.57
N ALA A 63 11.04 10.64 2.94
CA ALA A 63 10.03 11.68 3.02
C ALA A 63 10.39 12.73 4.10
N GLY A 64 10.86 12.27 5.26
CA GLY A 64 11.34 13.12 6.35
C GLY A 64 12.57 13.94 5.93
N GLN A 65 13.57 13.31 5.30
CA GLN A 65 14.75 14.02 4.81
C GLN A 65 14.40 15.13 3.82
N ALA A 66 13.41 14.91 2.94
CA ALA A 66 12.93 15.94 2.04
C ALA A 66 12.16 17.04 2.79
N LEU A 67 11.28 16.68 3.73
CA LEU A 67 10.47 17.63 4.49
C LEU A 67 11.25 18.51 5.48
N PHE A 68 12.39 18.06 6.00
CA PHE A 68 13.26 18.86 6.86
C PHE A 68 14.17 19.81 6.05
N ASN A 69 14.49 19.50 4.79
CA ASN A 69 15.30 20.33 3.90
C ASN A 69 14.45 20.93 2.76
N ARG A 70 13.49 21.79 3.14
CA ARG A 70 12.47 22.36 2.23
C ARG A 70 12.99 23.36 1.21
N GLU A 71 14.22 23.83 1.34
CA GLU A 71 14.79 24.92 0.50
C GLU A 71 14.83 24.63 -1.01
N SER A 72 14.64 23.36 -1.40
CA SER A 72 14.66 22.90 -2.79
C SER A 72 13.39 22.20 -3.26
N LEU A 73 12.35 22.15 -2.44
CA LEU A 73 11.10 21.46 -2.76
C LEU A 73 10.22 22.31 -3.68
N SER A 74 9.97 21.81 -4.89
CA SER A 74 9.04 22.45 -5.81
C SER A 74 7.59 22.15 -5.41
N TYR A 75 6.70 23.10 -5.64
CA TYR A 75 5.25 22.91 -5.41
C TYR A 75 4.71 21.73 -6.25
N SER A 76 5.29 21.49 -7.42
CA SER A 76 4.98 20.32 -8.26
C SER A 76 5.25 18.99 -7.56
N ASP A 77 6.34 18.87 -6.81
CA ASP A 77 6.75 17.62 -6.16
C ASP A 77 5.79 17.26 -5.02
N ILE A 78 5.31 18.28 -4.30
CA ILE A 78 4.31 18.13 -3.24
C ILE A 78 2.97 17.67 -3.83
N MET A 79 2.53 18.26 -4.95
CA MET A 79 1.29 17.87 -5.62
C MET A 79 1.36 16.44 -6.16
N VAL A 80 2.52 16.01 -6.70
CA VAL A 80 2.74 14.63 -7.15
C VAL A 80 2.73 13.67 -5.95
N ALA A 81 3.37 14.01 -4.84
CA ALA A 81 3.30 13.18 -3.63
C ALA A 81 1.86 13.04 -3.10
N LEU A 82 1.10 14.13 -3.07
CA LEU A 82 -0.29 14.10 -2.65
C LEU A 82 -1.16 13.26 -3.59
N SER A 83 -0.96 13.34 -4.91
CA SER A 83 -1.74 12.54 -5.86
C SER A 83 -1.45 11.04 -5.72
N VAL A 84 -0.18 10.66 -5.51
CA VAL A 84 0.20 9.26 -5.21
C VAL A 84 -0.45 8.78 -3.91
N PHE A 85 -0.48 9.63 -2.87
CA PHE A 85 -1.10 9.29 -1.60
C PHE A 85 -2.62 9.09 -1.74
N VAL A 86 -3.31 9.98 -2.44
CA VAL A 86 -4.76 9.89 -2.67
C VAL A 86 -5.10 8.68 -3.55
N ALA A 87 -4.41 8.50 -4.67
CA ALA A 87 -4.57 7.31 -5.53
C ALA A 87 -4.37 6.03 -4.71
N GLY A 88 -3.42 6.06 -3.79
CA GLY A 88 -3.15 4.94 -2.94
C GLY A 88 -4.25 4.61 -1.94
N MET A 89 -4.80 5.62 -1.28
CA MET A 89 -5.99 5.45 -0.43
C MET A 89 -7.17 4.86 -1.20
N ILE A 90 -7.39 5.31 -2.44
CA ILE A 90 -8.44 4.79 -3.32
C ILE A 90 -8.22 3.29 -3.58
N ILE A 91 -7.00 2.86 -3.92
CA ILE A 91 -6.69 1.43 -4.14
C ILE A 91 -6.99 0.60 -2.88
N LEU A 92 -6.60 1.08 -1.69
CA LEU A 92 -6.90 0.39 -0.43
C LEU A 92 -8.41 0.33 -0.15
N LEU A 93 -9.16 1.38 -0.49
CA LEU A 93 -10.62 1.38 -0.40
C LEU A 93 -11.25 0.41 -1.40
N LEU A 94 -10.77 0.38 -2.64
CA LEU A 94 -11.21 -0.55 -3.68
C LEU A 94 -10.97 -1.99 -3.26
N MET A 95 -9.85 -2.31 -2.59
CA MET A 95 -9.60 -3.65 -2.02
C MET A 95 -10.64 -4.07 -0.96
N ARG A 96 -11.34 -3.14 -0.32
CA ARG A 96 -12.42 -3.45 0.63
C ARG A 96 -13.78 -3.70 -0.06
N ILE A 97 -13.98 -3.23 -1.29
CA ILE A 97 -15.24 -3.39 -2.03
C ILE A 97 -15.56 -4.86 -2.35
N PRO A 98 -14.66 -5.68 -2.94
CA PRO A 98 -14.98 -7.08 -3.25
C PRO A 98 -15.26 -7.89 -1.99
N LYS A 99 -14.72 -7.49 -0.82
CA LYS A 99 -15.08 -8.11 0.47
C LYS A 99 -16.53 -7.86 0.86
N ARG A 100 -17.02 -6.64 0.69
CA ARG A 100 -18.42 -6.33 0.98
C ARG A 100 -19.33 -7.09 0.03
N VAL A 101 -19.02 -7.08 -1.27
CA VAL A 101 -19.79 -7.81 -2.28
C VAL A 101 -19.82 -9.32 -1.99
N ALA A 102 -18.67 -9.94 -1.70
CA ALA A 102 -18.62 -11.36 -1.34
C ALA A 102 -19.39 -11.71 -0.05
N SER A 103 -19.41 -10.81 0.94
CA SER A 103 -20.23 -11.01 2.15
C SER A 103 -21.74 -10.93 1.86
N TYR A 104 -22.15 -10.07 0.93
CA TYR A 104 -23.54 -9.97 0.51
C TYR A 104 -23.97 -11.18 -0.32
N ASP A 105 -23.12 -11.70 -1.21
CA ASP A 105 -23.41 -12.92 -1.97
C ASP A 105 -23.51 -14.17 -1.07
N ALA A 106 -22.67 -14.25 -0.02
CA ALA A 106 -22.75 -15.32 0.97
C ALA A 106 -24.04 -15.25 1.81
N LEU A 107 -24.48 -14.05 2.19
CA LEU A 107 -25.76 -13.84 2.88
C LEU A 107 -26.96 -14.16 1.99
N ARG A 108 -26.91 -13.80 0.71
CA ARG A 108 -27.96 -14.09 -0.27
C ARG A 108 -28.12 -15.59 -0.52
N SER A 109 -27.01 -16.30 -0.76
CA SER A 109 -27.02 -17.75 -0.99
C SER A 109 -27.47 -18.55 0.24
N ALA A 110 -27.17 -18.07 1.46
CA ALA A 110 -27.71 -18.67 2.69
C ALA A 110 -29.23 -18.47 2.84
N ALA A 111 -29.76 -17.34 2.39
CA ALA A 111 -31.20 -17.04 2.43
C ALA A 111 -32.01 -17.80 1.36
N GLU A 112 -31.40 -18.16 0.23
CA GLU A 112 -32.03 -18.95 -0.85
C GLU A 112 -32.06 -20.47 -0.55
N MET A 113 -31.32 -20.94 0.48
CA MET A 113 -31.30 -22.36 0.90
C MET A 113 -32.25 -22.69 2.07
N GLN A 114 -32.99 -21.70 2.61
CA GLN A 114 -34.08 -21.89 3.58
C GLN A 114 -35.44 -21.94 2.88
#